data_AF-A0A8T9CB43-F1
#
_entry.id   AF-A0A8T9CB43-F1
#
_cell.length_a   1.000
_cell.length_b   1.000
_cell.length_c   1.000
_cell.angle_alpha   90.00
_cell.angle_beta   90.00
_cell.angle_gamma   90.00
#
_symmetry.space_group_name_H-M   'P 1'
#
loop_
_entity.id
_entity.type
_entity.pdbx_description
1 polymer ?
#
loop_
_entity_poly.entity_id
_entity_poly.type
_entity_poly.pdbx_seq_one_letter_code
_entity_poly.pdbx_strand_id
1 'polypeptide(L)'
;MESVELIPYSYVGGDLGELHTTRNFTYFSQVVGNVRRMNNVYSRIKKKREWGIDPDFVQLNPSFESWMNDLPADLQITFPPDGSPPWLPSHFIGNLHSYYYLGIIMLHRPQFTFMEPTNIDGCWKGHIMICYSSAKLLCRLQEAIFQLFGMTGLLCMQRGIDFTIYCVLTCTVLHLVALNSPDPDLNSDAREYFARHMRILEKCSSSWPMPDMQQQIDALREVFSADISKPFVLKPTFPYGNLGALVNPTPSRPNVEGMDTKSDSPTMQPLAMTATGQRSLQPPMMSEIPVADQSSTPSRIFE
;
A
#
# COMPACT_ATOMS: atom_id res chain seq x y z
N MET A 1 -8.81 -22.46 -17.33
CA MET A 1 -9.50 -21.46 -18.17
C MET A 1 -8.81 -21.57 -19.51
N GLU A 2 -9.50 -22.04 -20.55
CA GLU A 2 -8.89 -22.15 -21.89
C GLU A 2 -8.36 -20.78 -22.31
N SER A 3 -7.10 -20.74 -22.73
CA SER A 3 -6.48 -19.59 -23.37
C SER A 3 -7.30 -19.26 -24.61
N VAL A 4 -8.08 -18.18 -24.56
CA VAL A 4 -8.77 -17.69 -25.74
C VAL A 4 -7.71 -17.09 -26.65
N GLU A 5 -7.19 -17.88 -27.59
CA GLU A 5 -6.48 -17.34 -28.75
C GLU A 5 -7.48 -16.52 -29.55
N LEU A 6 -7.53 -15.22 -29.27
CA LEU A 6 -8.26 -14.23 -30.07
C LEU A 6 -7.49 -14.03 -31.38
N ILE A 7 -7.52 -15.02 -32.27
CA ILE A 7 -7.12 -14.81 -33.67
C ILE A 7 -8.25 -14.00 -34.31
N PRO A 8 -8.04 -12.72 -34.66
CA PRO A 8 -9.12 -11.89 -35.17
C PRO A 8 -9.54 -12.41 -36.54
N TYR A 9 -10.80 -12.80 -36.70
CA TYR A 9 -11.39 -12.93 -38.02
C TYR A 9 -11.41 -11.53 -38.63
N SER A 10 -10.53 -11.26 -39.60
CA SER A 10 -10.55 -10.02 -40.36
C SER A 10 -11.79 -10.01 -41.25
N TYR A 11 -12.88 -9.42 -40.76
CA TYR A 11 -14.04 -9.15 -41.62
C TYR A 11 -13.71 -7.94 -42.51
N VAL A 12 -13.97 -8.09 -43.81
CA VAL A 12 -13.76 -7.02 -44.79
C VAL A 12 -14.72 -5.87 -44.47
N GLY A 13 -14.17 -4.74 -44.01
CA GLY A 13 -14.92 -3.54 -43.62
C GLY A 13 -14.88 -3.20 -42.13
N GLY A 14 -14.24 -4.02 -41.28
CA GLY A 14 -14.13 -3.76 -39.84
C GLY A 14 -13.18 -2.63 -39.48
N ASP A 15 -13.58 -1.78 -38.55
CA ASP A 15 -12.72 -0.76 -37.97
C ASP A 15 -11.61 -1.44 -37.14
N LEU A 16 -10.37 -1.35 -37.64
CA LEU A 16 -9.19 -1.88 -36.95
C LEU A 16 -9.06 -1.30 -35.52
N GLY A 17 -9.51 -0.06 -35.31
CA GLY A 17 -9.52 0.57 -33.99
C GLY A 17 -10.45 -0.12 -32.99
N GLU A 18 -11.62 -0.56 -33.45
CA GLU A 18 -12.58 -1.31 -32.64
C GLU A 18 -12.02 -2.68 -32.24
N LEU A 19 -11.37 -3.38 -33.18
CA LEU A 19 -10.71 -4.66 -32.91
C LEU A 19 -9.60 -4.52 -31.86
N HIS A 20 -8.73 -3.51 -32.00
CA HIS A 20 -7.67 -3.24 -31.02
C HIS A 20 -8.24 -2.91 -29.64
N THR A 21 -9.28 -2.08 -29.58
CA THR A 21 -9.94 -1.71 -28.32
C THR A 21 -10.57 -2.92 -27.65
N THR A 22 -11.30 -3.75 -28.41
CA THR A 22 -11.97 -4.97 -27.91
C THR A 22 -10.95 -5.99 -27.40
N ARG A 23 -9.86 -6.22 -28.15
CA ARG A 23 -8.76 -7.11 -27.74
C ARG A 23 -8.13 -6.61 -26.44
N ASN A 24 -7.75 -5.34 -26.37
CA ASN A 24 -7.10 -4.74 -25.20
C ASN A 24 -8.01 -4.81 -23.96
N PHE A 25 -9.31 -4.52 -24.14
CA PHE A 25 -10.31 -4.62 -23.08
C PHE A 25 -10.51 -6.07 -22.60
N THR A 26 -10.30 -7.07 -23.45
CA THR A 26 -10.36 -8.48 -23.05
C THR A 26 -9.27 -8.81 -22.02
N TYR A 27 -8.03 -8.37 -22.25
CA TYR A 27 -6.94 -8.56 -21.28
C TYR A 27 -7.18 -7.82 -19.96
N PHE A 28 -7.76 -6.62 -20.02
CA PHE A 28 -8.22 -5.91 -18.83
C PHE A 28 -9.30 -6.72 -18.07
N SER A 29 -10.29 -7.27 -18.78
CA SER A 29 -11.34 -8.09 -18.19
C SER A 29 -10.81 -9.37 -17.54
N GLN A 30 -9.74 -9.96 -18.08
CA GLN A 30 -9.08 -11.13 -17.50
C GLN A 30 -8.41 -10.82 -16.16
N VAL A 31 -7.67 -9.71 -16.04
CA VAL A 31 -7.06 -9.33 -14.75
C VAL A 31 -8.12 -8.94 -13.71
N VAL A 32 -9.20 -8.27 -14.13
CA VAL A 32 -10.39 -8.05 -13.27
C VAL A 32 -10.99 -9.38 -12.84
N GLY A 33 -11.03 -10.37 -13.72
CA GLY A 33 -11.45 -11.73 -13.43
C GLY A 33 -10.62 -12.40 -12.32
N ASN A 34 -9.31 -12.19 -12.30
CA ASN A 34 -8.44 -12.68 -11.22
C ASN A 34 -8.83 -12.06 -9.87
N VAL A 35 -9.02 -10.74 -9.81
CA VAL A 35 -9.47 -10.03 -8.59
C VAL A 35 -10.84 -10.52 -8.14
N ARG A 36 -11.78 -10.73 -9.07
CA ARG A 36 -13.11 -11.30 -8.76
C ARG A 36 -13.00 -12.70 -8.16
N ARG A 37 -12.16 -13.58 -8.72
CA ARG A 37 -11.94 -14.93 -8.17
C ARG A 37 -11.38 -14.86 -6.75
N MET A 38 -10.42 -13.96 -6.50
CA MET A 38 -9.88 -13.69 -5.17
C MET A 38 -10.97 -13.24 -4.18
N ASN A 39 -11.81 -12.27 -4.56
CA ASN A 39 -12.92 -11.80 -3.72
C ASN A 39 -13.96 -12.90 -3.44
N ASN A 40 -14.24 -13.75 -4.44
CA ASN A 40 -15.15 -14.88 -4.27
C ASN A 40 -14.60 -15.93 -3.29
N VAL A 41 -13.29 -16.21 -3.30
CA VAL A 41 -12.67 -17.08 -2.31
C VAL A 41 -12.75 -16.42 -0.93
N TYR A 42 -12.28 -15.17 -0.83
CA TYR A 42 -12.29 -14.40 0.40
C TYR A 42 -13.67 -14.37 1.07
N SER A 43 -14.75 -14.13 0.32
CA SER A 43 -16.10 -14.06 0.87
C SER A 43 -16.55 -15.33 1.60
N ARG A 44 -16.02 -16.50 1.19
CA ARG A 44 -16.28 -17.80 1.81
C ARG A 44 -15.41 -18.06 3.04
N ILE A 45 -14.15 -17.62 3.00
CA ILE A 45 -13.16 -17.94 4.03
C ILE A 45 -12.93 -16.83 5.07
N LYS A 46 -13.44 -15.61 4.86
CA LYS A 46 -13.18 -14.42 5.72
C LYS A 46 -13.50 -14.59 7.20
N LYS A 47 -14.32 -15.59 7.56
CA LYS A 47 -14.67 -15.91 8.96
C LYS A 47 -13.65 -16.82 9.64
N LYS A 48 -12.71 -17.43 8.91
CA LYS A 48 -11.65 -18.28 9.46
C LYS A 48 -10.58 -17.42 10.14
N ARG A 49 -10.07 -17.89 11.28
CA ARG A 49 -8.85 -17.35 11.90
C ARG A 49 -7.69 -17.63 10.94
N GLU A 50 -6.97 -16.60 10.50
CA GLU A 50 -5.85 -16.70 9.54
C GLU A 50 -6.26 -17.08 8.09
N TRP A 51 -7.41 -16.59 7.64
CA TRP A 51 -7.90 -16.82 6.26
C TRP A 51 -6.89 -16.50 5.15
N GLY A 52 -5.93 -15.59 5.38
CA GLY A 52 -4.97 -15.18 4.35
C GLY A 52 -3.99 -16.28 3.95
N ILE A 53 -3.78 -17.29 4.80
CA ILE A 53 -2.95 -18.48 4.51
C ILE A 53 -3.79 -19.73 4.23
N ASP A 54 -5.11 -19.56 4.04
CA ASP A 54 -6.00 -20.66 3.69
C ASP A 54 -5.60 -21.25 2.33
N PRO A 55 -5.51 -22.59 2.18
CA PRO A 55 -5.14 -23.22 0.93
C PRO A 55 -5.99 -22.79 -0.27
N ASP A 56 -7.29 -22.52 -0.06
CA ASP A 56 -8.19 -22.08 -1.12
C ASP A 56 -7.80 -20.69 -1.68
N PHE A 57 -7.15 -19.87 -0.86
CA PHE A 57 -6.66 -18.55 -1.22
C PHE A 57 -5.24 -18.60 -1.79
N VAL A 58 -4.34 -19.36 -1.16
CA VAL A 58 -2.93 -19.50 -1.57
C VAL A 58 -2.82 -20.12 -2.98
N GLN A 59 -3.71 -21.05 -3.35
CA GLN A 59 -3.74 -21.61 -4.71
C GLN A 59 -4.00 -20.57 -5.81
N LEU A 60 -4.42 -19.34 -5.47
CA LEU A 60 -4.61 -18.26 -6.44
C LEU A 60 -3.30 -17.54 -6.82
N ASN A 61 -2.20 -17.74 -6.08
CA ASN A 61 -0.90 -17.12 -6.32
C ASN A 61 -0.42 -17.10 -7.79
N PRO A 62 -0.49 -18.22 -8.55
CA PRO A 62 -0.02 -18.22 -9.94
C PRO A 62 -0.94 -17.44 -10.91
N SER A 63 -2.12 -16.97 -10.49
CA SER A 63 -3.12 -16.38 -11.39
C SER A 63 -2.61 -15.11 -12.08
N PHE A 64 -1.88 -14.27 -11.35
CA PHE A 64 -1.34 -13.02 -11.91
C PHE A 64 -0.11 -13.29 -12.79
N GLU A 65 0.77 -14.20 -12.37
CA GLU A 65 1.91 -14.61 -13.19
C GLU A 65 1.47 -15.20 -14.54
N SER A 66 0.47 -16.10 -14.53
CA SER A 66 -0.14 -16.64 -15.75
C SER A 66 -0.67 -15.52 -16.65
N TRP A 67 -1.40 -14.55 -16.09
CA TRP A 67 -1.91 -13.42 -16.87
C TRP A 67 -0.80 -12.59 -17.52
N MET A 68 0.31 -12.36 -16.81
CA MET A 68 1.45 -11.61 -17.35
C MET A 68 2.16 -12.39 -18.47
N ASN A 69 2.30 -13.71 -18.32
CA ASN A 69 2.90 -14.58 -19.33
C ASN A 69 2.05 -14.69 -20.61
N ASP A 70 0.73 -14.64 -20.46
CA ASP A 70 -0.22 -14.69 -21.58
C ASP A 70 -0.41 -13.31 -22.26
N LEU A 71 0.20 -12.25 -21.71
CA LEU A 71 -0.01 -10.88 -22.20
C LEU A 71 0.77 -10.66 -23.52
N PRO A 72 0.12 -10.17 -24.59
CA PRO A 72 0.77 -9.83 -25.85
C PRO A 72 1.89 -8.81 -25.67
N ALA A 73 2.94 -8.91 -26.49
CA ALA A 73 4.13 -8.06 -26.40
C ALA A 73 3.81 -6.55 -26.52
N ASP A 74 2.79 -6.17 -27.29
CA ASP A 74 2.36 -4.78 -27.45
C ASP A 74 1.57 -4.22 -26.25
N LEU A 75 1.19 -5.08 -25.30
CA LEU A 75 0.60 -4.72 -24.02
C LEU A 75 1.59 -4.85 -22.85
N GLN A 76 2.79 -5.35 -23.08
CA GLN A 76 3.84 -5.44 -22.05
C GLN A 76 4.54 -4.10 -21.85
N ILE A 77 5.10 -3.90 -20.65
CA ILE A 77 5.84 -2.70 -20.28
C ILE A 77 7.26 -3.10 -19.88
N THR A 78 8.25 -2.43 -20.47
CA THR A 78 9.65 -2.54 -20.05
C THR A 78 9.98 -1.44 -19.06
N PHE A 79 10.43 -1.83 -17.88
CA PHE A 79 10.82 -0.89 -16.83
C PHE A 79 12.31 -0.57 -16.91
N PRO A 80 12.69 0.72 -16.96
CA PRO A 80 14.10 1.12 -16.84
C PRO A 80 14.78 0.60 -15.56
N PRO A 81 16.05 0.18 -15.60
CA PRO A 81 16.75 -0.33 -14.42
C PRO A 81 17.11 0.77 -13.41
N ASP A 82 17.12 2.03 -13.83
CA ASP A 82 17.46 3.20 -13.00
C ASP A 82 16.32 3.68 -12.08
N GLY A 83 15.18 2.99 -12.07
CA GLY A 83 14.02 3.37 -11.26
C GLY A 83 13.18 4.52 -11.85
N SER A 84 13.52 5.02 -13.03
CA SER A 84 12.76 6.05 -13.73
C SER A 84 11.39 5.52 -14.22
N PRO A 85 10.40 6.40 -14.44
CA PRO A 85 9.12 6.01 -15.03
C PRO A 85 9.31 5.37 -16.42
N PRO A 86 8.59 4.28 -16.75
CA PRO A 86 8.68 3.67 -18.07
C PRO A 86 8.05 4.55 -19.15
N TRP A 87 8.44 4.34 -20.41
CA TRP A 87 7.66 4.83 -21.53
C TRP A 87 6.36 4.03 -21.66
N LEU A 88 5.26 4.70 -21.99
CA LEU A 88 3.94 4.09 -22.13
C LEU A 88 3.35 4.37 -23.52
N PRO A 89 2.87 3.35 -24.25
CA PRO A 89 2.19 3.57 -25.53
C PRO A 89 0.83 4.28 -25.35
N SER A 90 0.18 4.09 -24.20
CA SER A 90 -1.08 4.75 -23.86
C SER A 90 -1.31 4.78 -22.34
N HIS A 91 -2.14 5.71 -21.88
CA HIS A 91 -2.60 5.73 -20.48
C HIS A 91 -3.39 4.46 -20.13
N PHE A 92 -4.09 3.84 -21.09
CA PHE A 92 -4.79 2.56 -20.88
C PHE A 92 -3.83 1.46 -20.46
N ILE A 93 -2.70 1.29 -21.16
CA ILE A 93 -1.72 0.25 -20.83
C ILE A 93 -1.10 0.53 -19.45
N GLY A 94 -0.80 1.79 -19.12
CA GLY A 94 -0.34 2.15 -17.77
C GLY A 94 -1.34 1.79 -16.68
N ASN A 95 -2.63 2.07 -16.90
CA ASN A 95 -3.71 1.75 -15.96
C ASN A 95 -3.99 0.24 -15.87
N LEU A 96 -3.89 -0.50 -16.99
CA LEU A 96 -3.99 -1.96 -17.04
C LEU A 96 -2.96 -2.60 -16.09
N HIS A 97 -1.70 -2.19 -16.21
CA HIS A 97 -0.63 -2.66 -15.33
C HIS A 97 -0.78 -2.15 -13.89
N SER A 98 -1.30 -0.94 -13.69
CA SER A 98 -1.60 -0.44 -12.33
C SER A 98 -2.63 -1.35 -11.63
N TYR A 99 -3.65 -1.81 -12.36
CA TYR A 99 -4.64 -2.77 -11.84
C TYR A 99 -4.02 -4.13 -11.54
N TYR A 100 -3.14 -4.61 -12.41
CA TYR A 100 -2.37 -5.83 -12.20
C TYR A 100 -1.52 -5.79 -10.92
N TYR A 101 -0.68 -4.77 -10.75
CA TYR A 101 0.19 -4.67 -9.57
C TYR A 101 -0.59 -4.45 -8.28
N LEU A 102 -1.70 -3.70 -8.32
CA LEU A 102 -2.61 -3.60 -7.18
C LEU A 102 -3.20 -4.97 -6.82
N GLY A 103 -3.63 -5.74 -7.81
CA GLY A 103 -4.16 -7.09 -7.63
C GLY A 103 -3.15 -8.04 -6.94
N ILE A 104 -1.87 -7.98 -7.34
CA ILE A 104 -0.79 -8.72 -6.68
C ILE A 104 -0.65 -8.30 -5.21
N ILE A 105 -0.64 -7.00 -4.93
CA ILE A 105 -0.56 -6.48 -3.56
C ILE A 105 -1.72 -7.01 -2.73
N MET A 106 -2.95 -6.97 -3.27
CA MET A 106 -4.14 -7.46 -2.57
C MET A 106 -4.10 -8.97 -2.31
N LEU A 107 -3.48 -9.76 -3.19
CA LEU A 107 -3.35 -11.20 -3.04
C LEU A 107 -2.31 -11.59 -1.98
N HIS A 108 -1.14 -10.96 -1.97
CA HIS A 108 -0.05 -11.35 -1.09
C HIS A 108 -0.05 -10.64 0.27
N ARG A 109 -0.67 -9.46 0.39
CA ARG A 109 -0.72 -8.71 1.66
C ARG A 109 -1.35 -9.52 2.80
N PRO A 110 -2.50 -10.21 2.62
CA PRO A 110 -3.05 -11.06 3.67
C PRO A 110 -2.11 -12.19 4.06
N GLN A 111 -1.43 -12.81 3.09
CA GLN A 111 -0.55 -13.96 3.33
C GLN A 111 0.58 -13.61 4.30
N PHE A 112 1.34 -12.53 4.06
CA PHE A 112 2.42 -12.16 4.99
C PHE A 112 1.91 -11.53 6.30
N THR A 113 0.69 -10.98 6.34
CA THR A 113 0.13 -10.40 7.56
C THR A 113 -0.13 -11.47 8.64
N PHE A 114 -0.45 -12.70 8.21
CA PHE A 114 -0.66 -13.84 9.12
C PHE A 114 0.59 -14.70 9.33
N MET A 115 1.75 -14.27 8.82
CA MET A 115 3.02 -14.99 8.98
C MET A 115 3.95 -14.27 9.98
N GLU A 116 4.80 -15.05 10.66
CA GLU A 116 5.86 -14.55 11.51
C GLU A 116 7.05 -14.02 10.67
N PRO A 117 7.50 -12.76 10.85
CA PRO A 117 8.63 -12.20 10.10
C PRO A 117 9.97 -12.93 10.34
N THR A 118 10.09 -13.62 11.48
CA THR A 118 11.30 -14.35 11.91
C THR A 118 11.28 -15.81 11.48
N ASN A 119 10.24 -16.25 10.75
CA ASN A 119 10.14 -17.63 10.30
C ASN A 119 11.31 -17.98 9.37
N ILE A 120 11.92 -19.14 9.61
CA ILE A 120 13.14 -19.62 8.93
C ILE A 120 12.84 -19.97 7.46
N ASP A 121 11.58 -20.26 7.14
CA ASP A 121 11.15 -20.62 5.78
C ASP A 121 11.25 -19.49 4.75
N GLY A 122 11.43 -18.23 5.20
CA GLY A 122 11.52 -17.06 4.33
C GLY A 122 10.21 -16.73 3.60
N CYS A 123 9.11 -17.41 3.88
CA CYS A 123 7.82 -17.22 3.21
C CYS A 123 7.31 -15.78 3.41
N TRP A 124 7.46 -15.27 4.63
CA TRP A 124 7.13 -13.88 4.95
C TRP A 124 7.93 -12.90 4.07
N LYS A 125 9.25 -13.09 3.99
CA LYS A 125 10.15 -12.23 3.18
C LYS A 125 9.79 -12.31 1.70
N GLY A 126 9.47 -13.50 1.19
CA GLY A 126 9.02 -13.67 -0.21
C GLY A 126 7.78 -12.84 -0.53
N HIS A 127 6.74 -12.95 0.29
CA HIS A 127 5.49 -12.23 0.06
C HIS A 127 5.60 -10.70 0.22
N ILE A 128 6.31 -10.21 1.25
CA ILE A 128 6.50 -8.77 1.41
C ILE A 128 7.33 -8.18 0.26
N MET A 129 8.36 -8.90 -0.22
CA MET A 129 9.16 -8.46 -1.37
C MET A 129 8.33 -8.37 -2.64
N ILE A 130 7.42 -9.31 -2.89
CA ILE A 130 6.48 -9.25 -4.02
C ILE A 130 5.60 -8.00 -3.92
N CYS A 131 4.99 -7.75 -2.75
CA CYS A 131 4.16 -6.57 -2.54
C CYS A 131 4.95 -5.26 -2.67
N TYR A 132 6.15 -5.20 -2.09
CA TYR A 132 6.99 -4.02 -2.12
C TYR A 132 7.49 -3.71 -3.53
N SER A 133 7.96 -4.72 -4.27
CA SER A 133 8.31 -4.59 -5.68
C SER A 133 7.14 -4.09 -6.52
N SER A 134 5.95 -4.66 -6.32
CA SER A 134 4.72 -4.24 -7.00
C SER A 134 4.36 -2.79 -6.68
N ALA A 135 4.52 -2.35 -5.43
CA ALA A 135 4.28 -0.96 -5.03
C ALA A 135 5.24 0.02 -5.71
N LYS A 136 6.52 -0.35 -5.85
CA LYS A 136 7.51 0.46 -6.59
C LYS A 136 7.17 0.58 -8.08
N LEU A 137 6.79 -0.53 -8.71
CA LEU A 137 6.38 -0.54 -10.12
C LEU A 137 5.11 0.28 -10.34
N LEU A 138 4.15 0.19 -9.42
CA LEU A 138 2.92 1.00 -9.46
C LEU A 138 3.22 2.50 -9.31
N CYS A 139 4.13 2.90 -8.43
CA CYS A 139 4.61 4.28 -8.33
C CYS A 139 5.13 4.80 -9.67
N ARG A 140 6.00 4.02 -10.31
CA ARG A 140 6.63 4.37 -11.59
C ARG A 140 5.61 4.46 -12.72
N LEU A 141 4.61 3.59 -12.74
CA LEU A 141 3.51 3.65 -13.70
C LEU A 141 2.68 4.92 -13.54
N GLN A 142 2.29 5.26 -12.31
CA GLN A 142 1.49 6.45 -12.05
C GLN A 142 2.26 7.73 -12.39
N GLU A 143 3.57 7.78 -12.11
CA GLU A 143 4.43 8.87 -12.57
C GLU A 143 4.47 8.95 -14.10
N ALA A 144 4.65 7.83 -14.81
CA ALA A 144 4.68 7.80 -16.27
C ALA A 144 3.34 8.24 -16.88
N ILE A 145 2.21 7.76 -16.34
CA ILE A 145 0.87 8.15 -16.79
C ILE A 145 0.71 9.67 -16.63
N PHE A 146 1.06 10.19 -15.46
CA PHE A 146 0.95 11.62 -15.17
C PHE A 146 1.87 12.46 -16.07
N GLN A 147 3.12 12.03 -16.29
CA GLN A 147 4.09 12.76 -17.10
C GLN A 147 3.70 12.80 -18.58
N LEU A 148 3.18 11.69 -19.12
CA LEU A 148 2.90 11.56 -20.55
C LEU A 148 1.48 12.00 -20.93
N PHE A 149 0.50 11.83 -20.04
CA PHE A 149 -0.92 12.03 -20.34
C PHE A 149 -1.63 12.99 -19.36
N GLY A 150 -0.90 13.56 -18.40
CA GLY A 150 -1.44 14.47 -17.40
C GLY A 150 -2.44 13.81 -16.45
N MET A 151 -3.20 14.64 -15.75
CA MET A 151 -4.23 14.17 -14.82
C MET A 151 -5.32 13.34 -15.51
N THR A 152 -5.67 13.71 -16.74
CA THR A 152 -6.65 12.97 -17.55
C THR A 152 -6.29 11.49 -17.67
N GLY A 153 -5.01 11.16 -17.84
CA GLY A 153 -4.56 9.76 -17.90
C GLY A 153 -4.89 8.95 -16.65
N LEU A 154 -4.85 9.57 -15.46
CA LEU A 154 -5.21 8.93 -14.18
C LEU A 154 -6.73 8.87 -13.95
N LEU A 155 -7.49 9.75 -14.60
CA LEU A 155 -8.95 9.82 -14.53
C LEU A 155 -9.65 8.82 -15.46
N CYS A 156 -8.97 8.32 -16.49
CA CYS A 156 -9.57 7.43 -17.49
C CYS A 156 -9.80 5.99 -17.02
N MET A 157 -9.39 5.61 -15.80
CA MET A 157 -9.70 4.29 -15.26
C MET A 157 -11.16 4.20 -14.81
N GLN A 158 -11.73 2.99 -14.71
CA GLN A 158 -13.17 2.73 -14.50
C GLN A 158 -13.74 3.27 -13.18
N ARG A 159 -12.90 3.73 -12.24
CA ARG A 159 -13.30 4.45 -11.02
C ARG A 159 -12.68 5.84 -10.90
N GLY A 160 -12.22 6.39 -12.02
CA GLY A 160 -11.55 7.68 -12.06
C GLY A 160 -10.38 7.78 -11.09
N ILE A 161 -10.26 8.94 -10.46
CA ILE A 161 -9.17 9.26 -9.55
C ILE A 161 -9.18 8.40 -8.28
N ASP A 162 -10.34 7.92 -7.84
CA ASP A 162 -10.45 7.11 -6.61
C ASP A 162 -9.62 5.83 -6.69
N PHE A 163 -9.54 5.23 -7.87
CA PHE A 163 -8.67 4.08 -8.11
C PHE A 163 -7.20 4.43 -7.87
N THR A 164 -6.72 5.53 -8.45
CA THR A 164 -5.33 5.98 -8.31
C THR A 164 -5.01 6.26 -6.86
N ILE A 165 -5.90 6.97 -6.15
CA ILE A 165 -5.74 7.30 -4.73
C ILE A 165 -5.70 6.03 -3.87
N TYR A 166 -6.61 5.08 -4.11
CA TYR A 166 -6.61 3.80 -3.40
C TYR A 166 -5.27 3.06 -3.59
N CYS A 167 -4.74 3.04 -4.81
CA CYS A 167 -3.42 2.44 -5.07
C CYS A 167 -2.32 3.14 -4.29
N VAL A 168 -2.28 4.48 -4.32
CA VAL A 168 -1.26 5.29 -3.64
C VAL A 168 -1.31 5.05 -2.13
N LEU A 169 -2.49 5.14 -1.50
CA LEU A 169 -2.64 4.89 -0.06
C LEU A 169 -2.21 3.47 0.32
N THR A 170 -2.60 2.48 -0.48
CA THR A 170 -2.18 1.08 -0.28
C THR A 170 -0.66 0.93 -0.34
N CYS A 171 -0.01 1.56 -1.31
CA CYS A 171 1.44 1.51 -1.48
C CYS A 171 2.19 2.30 -0.39
N THR A 172 1.70 3.47 0.02
CA THR A 172 2.30 4.28 1.08
C THR A 172 2.40 3.52 2.39
N VAL A 173 1.40 2.69 2.72
CA VAL A 173 1.46 1.79 3.89
C VAL A 173 2.59 0.77 3.75
N LEU A 174 2.79 0.17 2.57
CA LEU A 174 3.88 -0.77 2.33
C LEU A 174 5.26 -0.09 2.42
N HIS A 175 5.39 1.12 1.86
CA HIS A 175 6.61 1.92 1.97
C HIS A 175 6.93 2.26 3.41
N LEU A 176 5.92 2.53 4.24
CA LEU A 176 6.09 2.77 5.67
C LEU A 176 6.60 1.52 6.41
N VAL A 177 6.09 0.34 6.07
CA VAL A 177 6.61 -0.93 6.60
C VAL A 177 8.08 -1.10 6.21
N ALA A 178 8.42 -0.86 4.93
CA ALA A 178 9.79 -0.95 4.43
C ALA A 178 10.74 0.05 5.11
N LEU A 179 10.28 1.28 5.35
CA LEU A 179 11.03 2.34 6.06
C LEU A 179 11.42 1.98 7.49
N ASN A 180 10.58 1.18 8.16
CA ASN A 180 10.82 0.74 9.54
C ASN A 180 11.51 -0.64 9.59
N SER A 181 11.75 -1.28 8.44
CA SER A 181 12.41 -2.57 8.36
C SER A 181 13.92 -2.44 8.61
N PRO A 182 14.53 -3.33 9.42
CA PRO A 182 15.98 -3.42 9.53
C PRO A 182 16.62 -4.13 8.31
N ASP A 183 15.83 -4.74 7.43
CA ASP A 183 16.33 -5.45 6.24
C ASP A 183 16.72 -4.44 5.14
N PRO A 184 18.01 -4.38 4.73
CA PRO A 184 18.47 -3.44 3.70
C PRO A 184 17.80 -3.66 2.34
N ASP A 185 17.34 -4.88 2.03
CA ASP A 185 16.64 -5.17 0.78
C ASP A 185 15.28 -4.45 0.70
N LEU A 186 14.69 -4.14 1.85
CA LEU A 186 13.44 -3.40 1.97
C LEU A 186 13.69 -1.90 2.22
N ASN A 187 14.61 -1.56 3.12
CA ASN A 187 14.76 -0.19 3.61
C ASN A 187 15.47 0.76 2.61
N SER A 188 16.40 0.23 1.82
CA SER A 188 17.37 1.02 1.04
C SER A 188 16.75 2.13 0.17
N ASP A 189 15.64 1.86 -0.52
CA ASP A 189 14.94 2.80 -1.39
C ASP A 189 13.57 3.26 -0.85
N ALA A 190 13.18 2.84 0.35
CA ALA A 190 11.85 3.07 0.89
C ALA A 190 11.54 4.57 1.11
N ARG A 191 12.53 5.37 1.50
CA ARG A 191 12.37 6.84 1.66
C ARG A 191 12.05 7.52 0.34
N GLU A 192 12.69 7.07 -0.73
CA GLU A 192 12.49 7.64 -2.06
C GLU A 192 11.07 7.34 -2.57
N TYR A 193 10.68 6.06 -2.56
CA TYR A 193 9.37 5.65 -3.05
C TYR A 193 8.20 6.16 -2.19
N PHE A 194 8.38 6.24 -0.87
CA PHE A 194 7.42 6.92 0.00
C PHE A 194 7.19 8.37 -0.44
N ALA A 195 8.27 9.14 -0.64
CA ALA A 195 8.16 10.52 -1.06
C ALA A 195 7.55 10.69 -2.45
N ARG A 196 7.89 9.79 -3.39
CA ARG A 196 7.34 9.77 -4.75
C ARG A 196 5.83 9.52 -4.74
N HIS A 197 5.36 8.52 -4.00
CA HIS A 197 3.91 8.24 -3.88
C HIS A 197 3.16 9.37 -3.16
N MET A 198 3.74 9.97 -2.12
CA MET A 198 3.15 11.14 -1.47
C MET A 198 2.99 12.31 -2.46
N ARG A 199 3.97 12.58 -3.34
CA ARG A 199 3.85 13.62 -4.38
C ARG A 199 2.76 13.30 -5.41
N ILE A 200 2.54 12.02 -5.75
CA ILE A 200 1.41 11.63 -6.58
C ILE A 200 0.10 11.92 -5.85
N LEU A 201 0.00 11.58 -4.56
CA LEU A 201 -1.19 11.84 -3.75
C LEU A 201 -1.56 13.33 -3.73
N GLU A 202 -0.57 14.21 -3.56
CA GLU A 202 -0.78 15.67 -3.61
C GLU A 202 -1.38 16.14 -4.93
N LYS A 203 -0.87 15.63 -6.05
CA LYS A 203 -1.36 16.00 -7.37
C LYS A 203 -2.82 15.57 -7.53
N CYS A 204 -3.16 14.38 -7.03
CA CYS A 204 -4.51 13.83 -7.11
C CYS A 204 -5.50 14.53 -6.17
N SER A 205 -5.04 15.15 -5.08
CA SER A 205 -5.92 15.69 -4.02
C SER A 205 -6.88 16.76 -4.56
N SER A 206 -6.40 17.63 -5.45
CA SER A 206 -7.22 18.67 -6.10
C SER A 206 -8.38 18.13 -6.96
N SER A 207 -8.27 16.89 -7.42
CA SER A 207 -9.27 16.23 -8.26
C SER A 207 -10.23 15.36 -7.44
N TRP A 208 -10.07 15.30 -6.11
CA TRP A 208 -10.87 14.46 -5.24
C TRP A 208 -12.06 15.25 -4.67
N PRO A 209 -13.33 14.89 -4.97
CA PRO A 209 -14.49 15.71 -4.59
C PRO A 209 -14.87 15.66 -3.10
N MET A 210 -14.13 14.95 -2.24
CA MET A 210 -14.53 14.68 -0.85
C MET A 210 -13.67 15.48 0.17
N PRO A 211 -14.25 16.48 0.86
CA PRO A 211 -13.52 17.33 1.82
C PRO A 211 -12.88 16.58 3.00
N ASP A 212 -13.56 15.58 3.56
CA ASP A 212 -13.05 14.81 4.71
C ASP A 212 -11.77 14.04 4.34
N MET A 213 -11.67 13.61 3.09
CA MET A 213 -10.50 12.88 2.60
C MET A 213 -9.32 13.82 2.32
N GLN A 214 -9.59 15.08 1.96
CA GLN A 214 -8.55 16.12 1.89
C GLN A 214 -7.92 16.36 3.27
N GLN A 215 -8.74 16.40 4.33
CA GLN A 215 -8.24 16.52 5.71
C GLN A 215 -7.32 15.36 6.09
N GLN A 216 -7.62 14.12 5.65
CA GLN A 216 -6.74 12.98 5.88
C GLN A 216 -5.40 13.11 5.16
N ILE A 217 -5.40 13.61 3.93
CA ILE A 217 -4.15 13.89 3.19
C ILE A 217 -3.36 14.98 3.92
N ASP A 218 -4.01 16.06 4.36
CA ASP A 218 -3.36 17.16 5.07
C ASP A 218 -2.75 16.67 6.39
N ALA A 219 -3.46 15.83 7.15
CA ALA A 219 -2.94 15.18 8.35
C ALA A 219 -1.70 14.31 8.06
N LEU A 220 -1.71 13.52 6.97
CA LEU A 220 -0.52 12.77 6.55
C LEU A 220 0.65 13.70 6.22
N ARG A 221 0.39 14.86 5.59
CA ARG A 221 1.44 15.85 5.32
C ARG A 221 2.02 16.45 6.59
N GLU A 222 1.20 16.82 7.57
CA GLU A 222 1.68 17.36 8.84
C GLU A 222 2.61 16.37 9.56
N VAL A 223 2.25 15.10 9.53
CA VAL A 223 3.03 14.02 10.17
C VAL A 223 4.37 13.82 9.44
N PHE A 224 4.36 13.68 8.12
CA PHE A 224 5.51 13.17 7.38
C PHE A 224 6.31 14.20 6.57
N SER A 225 5.73 15.35 6.21
CA SER A 225 6.39 16.36 5.37
C SER A 225 7.42 17.16 6.16
N ALA A 226 8.60 17.37 5.60
CA ALA A 226 9.64 18.25 6.14
C ALA A 226 9.17 19.70 6.20
N ASP A 227 8.33 20.11 5.25
CA ASP A 227 7.77 21.45 5.13
C ASP A 227 6.39 21.33 4.44
N ILE A 228 5.33 21.81 5.09
CA ILE A 228 3.96 21.75 4.53
C ILE A 228 3.75 22.80 3.43
N SER A 229 4.61 23.82 3.34
CA SER A 229 4.53 24.87 2.32
C SER A 229 5.19 24.50 0.99
N LYS A 230 5.83 23.33 0.91
CA LYS A 230 6.59 22.85 -0.25
C LYS A 230 6.09 21.49 -0.74
N PRO A 231 6.40 21.10 -1.99
CA PRO A 231 6.16 19.73 -2.47
C PRO A 231 6.74 18.70 -1.49
N PHE A 232 6.06 17.56 -1.33
CA PHE A 232 6.39 16.62 -0.26
C PHE A 232 7.85 16.15 -0.33
N VAL A 233 8.49 16.26 0.81
CA VAL A 233 9.79 15.69 1.13
C VAL A 233 9.66 15.06 2.51
N LEU A 234 10.02 13.79 2.65
CA LEU A 234 9.95 13.10 3.93
C LEU A 234 10.90 13.79 4.95
N LYS A 235 10.45 13.95 6.20
CA LYS A 235 11.29 14.46 7.29
C LYS A 235 12.63 13.68 7.38
N PRO A 236 13.80 14.36 7.40
CA PRO A 236 15.09 13.68 7.54
C PRO A 236 15.21 12.87 8.83
N THR A 237 14.51 13.30 9.87
CA THR A 237 14.53 12.66 11.18
C THR A 237 13.71 11.37 11.24
N PHE A 238 12.73 11.16 10.35
CA PHE A 238 11.95 9.91 10.34
C PHE A 238 12.80 8.68 10.00
N PRO A 239 12.60 7.50 10.61
CA PRO A 239 11.63 7.19 11.67
C PRO A 239 12.10 7.57 13.08
N TYR A 240 13.37 7.97 13.25
CA TYR A 240 14.03 8.13 14.54
C TYR A 240 13.89 9.53 15.18
N GLY A 241 13.07 10.41 14.60
CA GLY A 241 12.89 11.79 15.04
C GLY A 241 11.97 11.87 16.24
N ASN A 242 12.54 12.09 17.42
CA ASN A 242 11.88 12.37 18.71
C ASN A 242 10.39 12.00 18.80
N LEU A 243 10.12 10.74 19.17
CA LEU A 243 8.84 10.31 19.77
C LEU A 243 8.54 11.01 21.13
N GLY A 244 9.32 12.01 21.54
CA GLY A 244 9.18 12.73 22.81
C GLY A 244 8.25 13.95 22.78
N ALA A 245 7.66 14.32 21.63
CA ALA A 245 6.82 15.52 21.52
C ALA A 245 5.30 15.26 21.63
N LEU A 246 4.87 14.03 21.90
CA LEU A 246 3.44 13.66 22.02
C LEU A 246 2.99 13.36 23.46
N VAL A 247 3.84 13.58 24.47
CA VAL A 247 3.39 13.64 25.87
C VAL A 247 3.17 15.10 26.23
N ASN A 248 1.92 15.55 26.17
CA ASN A 248 1.47 16.76 26.87
C ASN A 248 2.01 16.72 28.31
N PRO A 249 2.90 17.63 28.76
CA PRO A 249 3.05 17.86 30.17
C PRO A 249 1.82 18.66 30.59
N THR A 250 0.89 18.04 31.30
CA THR A 250 -0.12 18.75 32.09
C THR A 250 0.55 19.86 32.91
N PRO A 251 -0.03 21.06 33.04
CA PRO A 251 0.63 22.17 33.69
C PRO A 251 0.84 21.91 35.19
N SER A 252 2.08 22.10 35.63
CA SER A 252 2.53 22.05 37.01
C SER A 252 1.70 22.96 37.91
N ARG A 253 1.11 22.41 38.99
CA ARG A 253 0.55 23.21 40.08
C ARG A 253 1.68 23.78 40.94
N PRO A 254 1.60 25.02 41.44
CA PRO A 254 2.62 25.60 42.30
C PRO A 254 2.59 25.00 43.71
N ASN A 255 3.77 24.62 44.21
CA ASN A 255 4.03 24.25 45.59
C ASN A 255 3.78 25.45 46.52
N VAL A 256 3.03 25.24 47.60
CA VAL A 256 3.02 26.08 48.80
C VAL A 256 3.46 25.20 49.96
N GLU A 257 4.56 25.58 50.60
CA GLU A 257 5.12 24.96 51.80
C GLU A 257 4.20 25.14 53.02
N GLY A 258 4.14 24.13 53.90
CA GLY A 258 3.44 24.24 55.19
C GLY A 258 3.32 22.93 55.98
N MET A 259 4.42 22.54 56.63
CA MET A 259 4.53 22.09 58.04
C MET A 259 3.66 20.95 58.64
N ASP A 260 4.39 20.01 59.26
CA ASP A 260 4.13 19.26 60.52
C ASP A 260 3.43 17.87 60.59
N THR A 261 4.30 16.87 60.89
CA THR A 261 4.26 15.87 61.97
C THR A 261 3.44 14.54 61.88
N LYS A 262 4.24 13.44 61.99
CA LYS A 262 4.12 12.27 62.90
C LYS A 262 3.65 10.90 62.34
N SER A 263 4.56 9.94 62.56
CA SER A 263 4.40 8.52 62.94
C SER A 263 4.23 7.39 61.91
N ASP A 264 5.15 6.43 62.10
CA ASP A 264 5.04 4.97 62.04
C ASP A 264 5.31 4.22 60.72
N SER A 265 6.53 3.66 60.67
CA SER A 265 6.93 2.41 59.99
C SER A 265 6.71 1.21 60.95
N PRO A 266 6.87 -0.09 60.58
CA PRO A 266 7.69 -0.67 59.50
C PRO A 266 6.96 -1.76 58.67
N THR A 267 7.53 -2.37 57.60
CA THR A 267 8.21 -3.68 57.70
C THR A 267 8.77 -4.13 56.32
N MET A 268 10.10 -4.36 56.29
CA MET A 268 10.94 -5.28 55.51
C MET A 268 11.07 -5.23 53.97
N GLN A 269 12.30 -4.90 53.54
CA GLN A 269 13.00 -5.48 52.39
C GLN A 269 13.74 -6.77 52.82
N PRO A 270 14.24 -7.62 51.88
CA PRO A 270 15.60 -7.38 51.40
C PRO A 270 15.83 -7.58 49.88
N LEU A 271 16.91 -6.93 49.44
CA LEU A 271 17.58 -6.93 48.12
C LEU A 271 18.03 -8.31 47.59
N ALA A 272 18.04 -8.44 46.25
CA ALA A 272 19.14 -8.86 45.34
C ALA A 272 18.55 -9.63 44.13
N MET A 273 19.02 -9.61 42.88
CA MET A 273 20.04 -8.95 42.06
C MET A 273 19.81 -9.52 40.64
N THR A 274 19.94 -8.68 39.61
CA THR A 274 20.40 -8.98 38.23
C THR A 274 19.81 -10.16 37.43
N ALA A 275 19.15 -9.85 36.30
CA ALA A 275 19.61 -10.30 34.97
C ALA A 275 18.73 -9.69 33.85
N THR A 276 19.39 -8.89 33.04
CA THR A 276 19.02 -8.41 31.71
C THR A 276 18.49 -9.51 30.79
N GLY A 277 17.34 -9.26 30.17
CA GLY A 277 16.82 -10.02 29.03
C GLY A 277 15.94 -9.10 28.18
N GLN A 278 16.52 -8.58 27.09
CA GLN A 278 15.90 -7.70 26.11
C GLN A 278 14.60 -8.31 25.55
N ARG A 279 13.47 -7.70 25.88
CA ARG A 279 12.24 -7.85 25.11
C ARG A 279 12.35 -6.85 23.95
N SER A 280 12.67 -7.35 22.76
CA SER A 280 12.67 -6.59 21.53
C SER A 280 11.32 -5.90 21.34
N LEU A 281 11.40 -4.61 21.03
CA LEU A 281 10.30 -3.70 20.80
C LEU A 281 9.47 -4.18 19.60
N GLN A 282 8.36 -4.85 19.87
CA GLN A 282 7.26 -4.94 18.91
C GLN A 282 6.57 -3.56 18.88
N PRO A 283 6.52 -2.86 17.73
CA PRO A 283 5.58 -1.76 17.60
C PRO A 283 4.16 -2.35 17.62
N PRO A 284 3.23 -1.74 18.37
CA PRO A 284 1.88 -2.26 18.55
C PRO A 284 1.19 -2.35 17.20
N MET A 285 0.60 -3.52 16.93
CA MET A 285 -0.40 -3.68 15.88
C MET A 285 -1.49 -2.63 16.09
N MET A 286 -1.60 -1.67 15.17
CA MET A 286 -2.79 -0.84 15.07
C MET A 286 -3.84 -1.61 14.28
N SER A 287 -4.60 -2.39 15.03
CA SER A 287 -6.05 -2.35 14.90
C SER A 287 -6.48 -0.88 14.99
N GLU A 288 -7.37 -0.46 14.08
CA GLU A 288 -8.14 0.78 14.15
C GLU A 288 -7.34 2.10 14.06
N ILE A 289 -7.19 2.59 12.83
CA ILE A 289 -7.55 4.00 12.61
C ILE A 289 -9.08 4.07 12.84
N PRO A 290 -9.59 4.88 13.79
CA PRO A 290 -11.02 5.01 13.99
C PRO A 290 -11.62 5.71 12.77
N VAL A 291 -12.10 4.91 11.82
CA VAL A 291 -13.07 5.37 10.83
C VAL A 291 -14.34 5.62 11.62
N ALA A 292 -14.69 6.90 11.77
CA ALA A 292 -15.95 7.31 12.36
C ALA A 292 -17.10 6.50 11.74
N ASP A 293 -17.94 5.96 12.62
CA ASP A 293 -19.13 5.20 12.26
C ASP A 293 -20.13 6.13 11.56
N GLN A 294 -20.05 6.22 10.21
CA GLN A 294 -21.15 6.51 9.29
C GLN A 294 -20.70 6.52 7.80
N SER A 295 -21.14 5.49 7.06
CA SER A 295 -21.51 5.53 5.62
C SER A 295 -20.46 5.55 4.48
N SER A 296 -19.17 5.31 4.69
CA SER A 296 -18.26 5.05 3.55
C SER A 296 -17.07 4.16 3.87
N THR A 297 -17.31 2.86 4.03
CA THR A 297 -16.22 1.87 4.15
C THR A 297 -15.54 1.66 2.78
N PRO A 298 -14.20 1.82 2.66
CA PRO A 298 -13.42 1.56 1.44
C PRO A 298 -13.49 0.11 0.93
N SER A 299 -14.09 -0.79 1.69
CA SER A 299 -14.35 -2.20 1.34
C SER A 299 -15.27 -2.38 0.12
N ARG A 300 -16.05 -1.35 -0.25
CA ARG A 300 -16.95 -1.37 -1.42
C ARG A 300 -16.27 -1.04 -2.75
N ILE A 301 -14.97 -0.75 -2.76
CA ILE A 301 -14.20 -0.52 -3.99
C ILE A 301 -14.11 -1.79 -4.84
N PHE A 302 -14.59 -2.96 -4.41
CA PHE A 302 -14.63 -4.15 -5.28
C PHE A 302 -15.92 -4.95 -5.18
N GLU A 303 -17.00 -4.35 -4.65
CA GLU A 303 -18.38 -4.85 -4.78
C GLU A 303 -19.03 -4.29 -6.05
#